data_AF-A0A060BVJ0-F1
#
_entry.id   AF-A0A060BVJ0-F1
#
_cell.length_a   1.000
_cell.length_b   1.000
_cell.length_c   1.000
_cell.angle_alpha   90.00
_cell.angle_beta   90.00
_cell.angle_gamma   90.00
#
_symmetry.space_group_name_H-M   'P 1'
#
loop_
_entity.id
_entity.type
_entity.pdbx_description
1 polymer ?
#
loop_
_entity_poly.entity_id
_entity_poly.type
_entity_poly.pdbx_seq_one_letter_code
_entity_poly.pdbx_strand_id
1 'polypeptide(L)'
;MNAPFIYTSPTLTVDALKHSIAYKLMFMLGKDPAIANKHEWLNATLFAVRDRMVERWLRANRAQLSQDVRQVYYLSMEFFDWPDVVQRIV
;
A
#
# COMPACT_ATOMS: atom_id res chain seq x y z
N MET A 1 21.38 -17.33 -5.40
CA MET A 1 21.76 -16.70 -4.11
C MET A 1 20.89 -15.46 -3.92
N ASN A 2 19.79 -15.54 -3.17
CA ASN A 2 19.01 -14.35 -2.82
C ASN A 2 19.08 -14.18 -1.30
N ALA A 3 19.93 -13.26 -0.83
CA ALA A 3 19.89 -12.86 0.57
C ALA A 3 18.53 -12.20 0.86
N PRO A 4 17.91 -12.48 2.02
CA PRO A 4 16.67 -11.80 2.39
C PRO A 4 16.94 -10.29 2.52
N PHE A 5 16.20 -9.48 1.75
CA PHE A 5 16.22 -8.02 1.91
C PHE A 5 15.65 -7.68 3.28
N ILE A 6 16.42 -7.01 4.13
CA ILE A 6 16.01 -6.64 5.48
C ILE A 6 15.20 -5.34 5.37
N TYR A 7 13.93 -5.38 5.76
CA TYR A 7 13.07 -4.21 5.87
C TYR A 7 12.11 -4.36 7.04
N THR A 8 11.62 -3.24 7.55
CA THR A 8 10.60 -3.22 8.60
C THR A 8 9.24 -3.49 7.98
N SER A 9 8.68 -4.67 8.27
CA SER A 9 7.31 -5.02 7.84
C SER A 9 6.28 -4.19 8.61
N PRO A 10 5.28 -3.59 7.94
CA PRO A 10 4.20 -2.89 8.62
C PRO A 10 3.33 -3.86 9.43
N THR A 11 3.34 -3.71 10.75
CA THR A 11 2.50 -4.51 11.63
C THR A 11 1.02 -4.08 11.53
N LEU A 12 0.12 -5.03 11.82
CA LEU A 12 -1.34 -4.88 11.70
C LEU A 12 -2.01 -4.42 12.99
N THR A 13 -1.24 -3.91 13.96
CA THR A 13 -1.81 -3.37 15.20
C THR A 13 -2.33 -1.96 14.99
N VAL A 14 -3.32 -1.56 15.80
CA VAL A 14 -3.91 -0.21 15.73
C VAL A 14 -2.86 0.87 15.96
N ASP A 15 -1.96 0.66 16.92
CA ASP A 15 -0.91 1.63 17.24
C ASP A 15 0.10 1.75 16.11
N ALA A 16 0.52 0.65 15.51
CA ALA A 16 1.43 0.71 14.36
C ALA A 16 0.79 1.37 13.13
N LEU A 17 -0.52 1.19 12.95
CA LEU A 17 -1.26 1.92 11.92
C LEU A 17 -1.23 3.42 12.18
N LYS A 18 -1.59 3.87 13.39
CA LYS A 18 -1.53 5.30 13.76
C LYS A 18 -0.14 5.90 13.54
N HIS A 19 0.91 5.21 13.99
CA HIS A 19 2.29 5.65 13.77
C HIS A 19 2.64 5.73 12.29
N SER A 20 2.24 4.73 11.49
CA SER A 20 2.50 4.77 10.04
C SER A 20 1.77 5.91 9.33
N ILE A 21 0.53 6.24 9.74
CA ILE A 21 -0.21 7.38 9.17
C ILE A 21 0.49 8.69 9.50
N ALA A 22 0.84 8.92 10.77
CA ALA A 22 1.56 10.11 11.19
C ALA A 22 2.93 10.23 10.48
N TYR A 23 3.65 9.12 10.34
CA TYR A 23 4.90 9.06 9.58
C TYR A 23 4.70 9.46 8.12
N LYS A 24 3.67 8.96 7.45
CA LYS A 24 3.37 9.34 6.06
C LYS A 24 2.97 10.80 5.94
N LEU A 25 2.20 11.31 6.89
CA LEU A 25 1.83 12.72 6.91
C LEU A 25 3.07 13.63 7.00
N MET A 26 3.98 13.32 7.92
CA MET A 26 5.17 14.13 8.16
C MET A 26 6.24 13.96 7.07
N PHE A 27 6.58 12.73 6.71
CA PHE A 27 7.75 12.45 5.87
C PHE A 27 7.43 12.22 4.40
N MET A 28 6.19 11.83 4.06
CA MET A 28 5.78 11.66 2.66
C MET A 28 5.03 12.88 2.14
N LEU A 29 4.15 13.49 2.95
CA LEU A 29 3.40 14.68 2.56
C LEU A 29 4.05 16.00 3.04
N GLY A 30 4.99 15.95 3.99
CA GLY A 30 5.65 17.16 4.50
C GLY A 30 4.73 18.05 5.35
N LYS A 31 3.70 17.47 5.98
CA LYS A 31 2.68 18.21 6.73
C LYS A 31 2.81 17.96 8.22
N ASP A 32 2.64 19.04 8.98
CA ASP A 32 2.59 18.97 10.44
C ASP A 32 1.20 18.46 10.87
N PRO A 33 1.14 17.38 11.68
CA PRO A 33 -0.10 16.84 12.23
C PRO A 33 -1.02 17.87 12.90
N ALA A 34 -0.47 18.94 13.47
CA ALA A 34 -1.23 19.97 14.17
C ALA A 34 -2.07 20.86 13.24
N ILE A 35 -1.65 21.03 11.98
CA ILE A 35 -2.31 21.92 11.00
C ILE A 35 -2.88 21.19 9.79
N ALA A 36 -2.65 19.87 9.70
CA ALA A 36 -3.04 19.09 8.55
C ALA A 36 -4.57 19.02 8.36
N ASN A 37 -5.02 19.24 7.13
CA ASN A 37 -6.43 19.19 6.77
C ASN A 37 -6.92 17.73 6.59
N LYS A 38 -8.24 17.55 6.48
CA LYS A 38 -8.86 16.21 6.33
C LYS A 38 -8.36 15.45 5.08
N HIS A 39 -8.10 16.15 3.98
CA HIS A 39 -7.60 15.53 2.75
C HIS A 39 -6.16 15.03 2.91
N GLU A 40 -5.32 15.77 3.62
CA GLU A 40 -3.94 15.38 3.92
C GLU A 40 -3.91 14.15 4.83
N TRP A 41 -4.77 14.10 5.85
CA TRP A 41 -4.96 12.91 6.69
C TRP A 41 -5.48 11.69 5.90
N LEU A 42 -6.42 11.91 4.98
CA LEU A 42 -6.91 10.85 4.09
C LEU A 42 -5.79 10.31 3.21
N ASN A 43 -5.01 11.18 2.58
CA ASN A 43 -3.90 10.80 1.71
C ASN A 43 -2.80 10.07 2.50
N ALA A 44 -2.44 10.55 3.68
CA ALA A 44 -1.49 9.86 4.56
C ALA A 44 -1.96 8.46 4.92
N THR A 45 -3.26 8.30 5.20
CA THR A 45 -3.89 7.01 5.49
C THR A 45 -3.82 6.09 4.27
N LEU A 46 -4.15 6.59 3.09
CA LEU A 46 -4.07 5.83 1.84
C LEU A 46 -2.64 5.31 1.60
N PHE A 47 -1.62 6.14 1.82
CA PHE A 47 -0.23 5.70 1.71
C PHE A 47 0.15 4.63 2.74
N ALA A 48 -0.30 4.78 4.00
CA ALA A 48 -0.05 3.79 5.04
C ALA A 48 -0.72 2.43 4.76
N VAL A 49 -1.91 2.43 4.13
CA VAL A 49 -2.58 1.20 3.69
C VAL A 49 -1.90 0.61 2.47
N ARG A 50 -1.47 1.44 1.51
CA ARG A 50 -0.76 1.00 0.30
C ARG A 50 0.48 0.17 0.65
N ASP A 51 1.28 0.61 1.62
CA ASP A 51 2.49 -0.12 2.04
C ASP A 51 2.18 -1.57 2.45
N ARG A 52 1.11 -1.78 3.21
CA ARG A 52 0.66 -3.11 3.66
C ARG A 52 0.17 -3.97 2.49
N MET A 53 -0.57 -3.36 1.56
CA MET A 53 -1.04 -4.04 0.36
C MET A 53 0.12 -4.44 -0.57
N VAL A 54 1.11 -3.56 -0.74
CA VAL A 54 2.30 -3.82 -1.57
C VAL A 54 3.10 -4.98 -1.00
N GLU A 55 3.33 -5.03 0.30
CA GLU A 55 4.04 -6.14 0.93
C GLU A 55 3.32 -7.48 0.71
N ARG A 56 2.00 -7.50 0.91
CA ARG A 56 1.17 -8.70 0.64
C ARG A 56 1.23 -9.11 -0.83
N TRP A 57 1.15 -8.15 -1.75
CA TRP A 57 1.23 -8.39 -3.18
C TRP A 57 2.60 -8.94 -3.60
N LEU A 58 3.69 -8.39 -3.07
CA LEU A 58 5.05 -8.90 -3.30
C LEU A 58 5.22 -10.33 -2.80
N ARG A 59 4.66 -10.65 -1.61
CA ARG A 59 4.66 -12.02 -1.09
C ARG A 59 3.88 -12.98 -1.99
N ALA A 60 2.69 -12.58 -2.43
CA ALA A 60 1.85 -13.38 -3.32
C ALA A 60 2.52 -13.64 -4.68
N ASN A 61 3.13 -12.61 -5.29
CA ASN A 61 3.85 -12.77 -6.56
C ASN A 61 5.06 -13.69 -6.44
N ARG A 62 5.84 -13.58 -5.35
CA ARG A 62 6.97 -14.49 -5.13
C ARG A 62 6.50 -15.93 -4.99
N ALA A 63 5.38 -16.16 -4.29
CA ALA A 63 4.78 -17.48 -4.18
C ALA A 63 4.31 -18.01 -5.55
N GLN A 64 3.62 -17.18 -6.33
CA GLN A 64 3.16 -17.53 -7.69
C GLN A 64 4.33 -17.94 -8.59
N LEU A 65 5.41 -17.15 -8.60
CA LEU A 65 6.62 -17.43 -9.40
C LEU A 65 7.30 -18.72 -8.94
N SER A 66 7.34 -18.99 -7.63
CA SER A 66 7.94 -20.23 -7.10
C SER A 66 7.13 -21.50 -7.42
N GLN A 67 5.83 -21.35 -7.65
CA GLN A 67 4.90 -22.47 -7.85
C GLN A 67 4.61 -22.77 -9.34
N ASP A 68 5.22 -22.02 -10.28
CA ASP A 68 5.05 -22.17 -11.75
C ASP A 68 3.58 -22.35 -12.18
N VAL A 69 2.68 -21.61 -11.53
CA VAL A 69 1.24 -21.75 -11.72
C VAL A 69 0.83 -21.02 -13.00
N ARG A 70 0.02 -21.66 -13.85
CA ARG A 70 -0.55 -21.04 -15.07
C ARG A 70 -1.24 -19.71 -14.73
N GLN A 71 -0.76 -18.62 -15.34
CA GLN A 71 -1.31 -17.28 -15.15
C GLN A 71 -2.33 -16.97 -16.25
N VAL A 72 -3.51 -16.47 -15.87
CA VAL A 72 -4.52 -15.99 -16.81
C VAL A 72 -4.36 -14.47 -16.94
N TYR A 73 -3.98 -14.02 -18.12
CA TYR A 73 -3.87 -12.60 -18.45
C TYR A 73 -5.17 -12.14 -19.13
N TYR A 74 -5.89 -11.24 -18.47
CA TYR A 74 -7.05 -10.57 -19.08
C TYR A 74 -6.56 -9.42 -19.96
N LEU A 75 -6.77 -9.55 -21.27
CA LEU A 75 -6.54 -8.49 -22.24
C LEU A 75 -7.89 -7.88 -22.64
N SER A 76 -8.14 -6.64 -22.21
CA SER A 76 -9.31 -5.84 -22.60
C SER A 76 -8.86 -4.66 -23.46
N MET A 77 -9.63 -4.33 -24.51
CA MET A 77 -9.36 -3.18 -25.37
C MET A 77 -9.73 -1.84 -24.72
N GLU A 78 -10.62 -1.89 -23.73
CA GLU A 78 -10.99 -0.74 -22.92
C GLU A 78 -10.87 -1.14 -21.46
N PHE A 79 -10.01 -0.43 -20.74
CA PHE A 79 -9.99 -0.45 -19.29
C PHE A 79 -10.42 0.94 -18.85
N PHE A 80 -11.56 1.02 -18.18
CA PHE A 80 -12.06 2.29 -17.69
C PHE A 80 -11.30 2.66 -16.42
N ASP A 81 -10.17 3.35 -16.59
CA ASP A 81 -9.46 4.02 -15.51
C ASP A 81 -10.26 5.25 -15.06
N TRP A 82 -11.15 5.07 -14.08
CA TRP A 82 -11.81 6.20 -13.43
C TRP A 82 -10.78 7.00 -12.60
N PRO A 83 -10.70 8.34 -12.74
CA PRO A 83 -9.77 9.13 -11.96
C PRO A 83 -10.26 9.30 -10.52
N ASP A 84 -9.38 8.94 -9.60
CA ASP A 84 -9.28 9.32 -8.19
C ASP A 84 -10.54 9.23 -7.29
N VAL A 85 -10.34 8.45 -6.21
CA VAL A 85 -11.15 8.35 -4.99
C VAL A 85 -12.39 7.44 -5.12
N VAL A 86 -12.32 6.24 -4.49
CA VAL A 86 -13.37 5.57 -3.67
C VAL A 86 -13.25 4.03 -3.66
N GLN A 87 -12.65 3.36 -4.65
CA GLN A 87 -12.76 1.89 -4.74
C GLN A 87 -11.59 1.12 -4.07
N ARG A 88 -11.55 1.04 -2.72
CA ARG A 88 -10.90 -0.11 -2.05
C ARG A 88 -11.25 -0.31 -0.56
N ILE A 89 -12.54 -0.48 -0.24
CA ILE A 89 -12.98 -1.29 0.92
C ILE A 89 -14.22 -2.07 0.48
N VAL A 90 -14.01 -3.24 -0.13
CA VAL A 90 -14.72 -4.52 0.13
C VAL A 90 -13.74 -5.63 -0.26
#